data_AF-A0A7K0RFF7-F1
#
_entry.id   AF-A0A7K0RFF7-F1
#
_cell.length_a   1.000
_cell.length_b   1.000
_cell.length_c   1.000
_cell.angle_alpha   90.00
_cell.angle_beta   90.00
_cell.angle_gamma   90.00
#
_symmetry.space_group_name_H-M   'P 1'
#
loop_
_entity.id
_entity.type
_entity.pdbx_description
1 polymer ?
#
loop_
_entity_poly.entity_id
_entity_poly.type
_entity_poly.pdbx_seq_one_letter_code
_entity_poly.pdbx_strand_id
1 'polypeptide(L)'
;MRLTLKLLFPLAASLSLLSVLPAGAAAKSCSSYSNQAAAQRAADTRDADHDGIYCESLPCPCLKKGASGPTSGSSPSSEKGCSKTSTIQRLGFSATKYPNIRRHFLRAVRAGWPRTLVLRRSGSDGRRNRLLRGIATKRGYDRDEYPPAVGRGKGAGLMRGINPVGWLASVMYVPSSENRSHGSVMGAKLRRFCSGTRFMYSFY
;
A
#
# COMPACT_ATOMS: atom_id res chain seq x y z
N MET A 1 -87.42 40.19 -5.58
CA MET A 1 -87.73 39.71 -4.21
C MET A 1 -86.82 38.54 -3.87
N ARG A 2 -86.38 38.45 -2.59
CA ARG A 2 -85.38 37.54 -1.97
C ARG A 2 -83.94 38.08 -2.05
N LEU A 3 -83.43 38.86 -1.10
CA LEU A 3 -83.27 38.77 0.38
C LEU A 3 -81.84 38.33 0.75
N THR A 4 -81.10 39.32 1.26
CA THR A 4 -79.92 39.37 2.16
C THR A 4 -79.22 38.08 2.60
N LEU A 5 -77.88 38.12 2.75
CA LEU A 5 -77.22 37.93 4.06
C LEU A 5 -75.76 38.42 4.07
N LYS A 6 -75.42 39.34 4.98
CA LYS A 6 -74.05 39.73 5.35
C LYS A 6 -73.45 38.65 6.26
N LEU A 7 -72.18 38.30 6.07
CA LEU A 7 -71.38 37.65 7.11
C LEU A 7 -69.96 38.28 7.14
N LEU A 8 -69.69 39.06 8.19
CA LEU A 8 -68.33 39.35 8.68
C LEU A 8 -67.75 38.05 9.26
N PHE A 9 -66.43 37.83 9.17
CA PHE A 9 -65.59 37.15 10.19
C PHE A 9 -64.08 37.21 9.78
N PRO A 10 -63.12 36.98 10.68
CA PRO A 10 -62.19 38.01 11.18
C PRO A 10 -60.70 37.79 10.80
N LEU A 11 -59.87 38.81 11.07
CA LEU A 11 -58.41 38.73 11.12
C LEU A 11 -57.95 37.58 12.04
N ALA A 12 -57.13 36.67 11.52
CA ALA A 12 -56.31 35.77 12.31
C ALA A 12 -54.83 36.01 11.98
N ALA A 13 -54.09 36.48 12.99
CA ALA A 13 -52.66 36.75 12.93
C ALA A 13 -51.88 35.45 12.71
N SER A 14 -51.18 35.37 11.59
CA SER A 14 -50.29 34.26 11.23
C SER A 14 -48.99 34.34 12.04
N LEU A 15 -48.85 33.42 12.99
CA LEU A 15 -47.63 33.20 13.77
C LEU A 15 -46.60 32.48 12.89
N SER A 16 -45.61 33.21 12.38
CA SER A 16 -44.54 32.65 11.54
C SER A 16 -43.57 31.82 12.39
N LEU A 17 -43.67 30.48 12.28
CA LEU A 17 -42.68 29.55 12.78
C LEU A 17 -41.35 29.74 12.02
N LEU A 18 -40.36 30.41 12.63
CA LEU A 18 -38.98 30.37 12.13
C LEU A 18 -38.44 28.94 12.27
N SER A 19 -38.41 28.23 11.15
CA SER A 19 -37.73 26.94 11.04
C SER A 19 -36.23 27.19 11.02
N VAL A 20 -35.54 26.94 12.15
CA VAL A 20 -34.08 26.90 12.19
C VAL A 20 -33.63 25.64 11.44
N LEU A 21 -33.25 25.80 10.18
CA LEU A 21 -32.59 24.74 9.42
C LEU A 21 -31.21 24.49 10.04
N PRO A 22 -30.81 23.22 10.28
CA PRO A 22 -29.44 22.92 10.66
C PRO A 22 -28.53 23.32 9.51
N ALA A 23 -27.50 24.12 9.81
CA ALA A 23 -26.46 24.46 8.85
C ALA A 23 -25.87 23.17 8.28
N GLY A 24 -26.14 22.92 7.00
CA GLY A 24 -25.51 21.81 6.28
C GLY A 24 -24.01 21.99 6.37
N ALA A 25 -23.30 20.98 6.90
CA ALA A 25 -21.85 20.96 6.87
C ALA A 25 -21.41 21.08 5.40
N ALA A 26 -20.83 22.23 5.05
CA ALA A 26 -20.33 22.45 3.71
C ALA A 26 -19.28 21.37 3.40
N ALA A 27 -19.51 20.59 2.34
CA ALA A 27 -18.56 19.58 1.90
C ALA A 27 -17.21 20.25 1.62
N LYS A 28 -16.13 19.72 2.21
CA LYS A 28 -14.79 20.26 1.96
C LYS A 28 -14.39 19.97 0.51
N SER A 29 -13.61 20.87 -0.07
CA SER A 29 -12.97 20.64 -1.36
C SER A 29 -11.74 19.75 -1.21
N CYS A 30 -11.37 19.05 -2.28
CA CYS A 30 -10.18 18.21 -2.31
C CYS A 30 -8.87 18.95 -1.98
N SER A 31 -8.81 20.27 -2.22
CA SER A 31 -7.65 21.11 -1.86
C SER A 31 -7.39 21.22 -0.35
N SER A 32 -8.35 20.80 0.49
CA SER A 32 -8.22 20.78 1.95
C SER A 32 -7.41 19.59 2.45
N TYR A 33 -7.00 18.68 1.55
CA TYR A 33 -6.36 17.42 1.89
C TYR A 33 -4.97 17.30 1.26
N SER A 34 -4.01 16.79 2.04
CA SER A 34 -2.63 16.62 1.59
C SER A 34 -2.42 15.42 0.66
N ASN A 35 -3.33 14.43 0.68
CA ASN A 35 -3.29 13.23 -0.15
C ASN A 35 -4.67 12.57 -0.23
N GLN A 36 -4.84 11.65 -1.19
CA GLN A 36 -6.11 10.99 -1.43
C GLN A 36 -6.60 10.17 -0.21
N ALA A 37 -5.69 9.48 0.49
CA ALA A 37 -6.07 8.67 1.65
C ALA A 37 -6.64 9.51 2.80
N ALA A 38 -6.20 10.76 2.96
CA ALA A 38 -6.76 11.68 3.95
C ALA A 38 -8.19 12.08 3.58
N ALA A 39 -8.44 12.41 2.29
CA ALA A 39 -9.77 12.72 1.79
C ALA A 39 -10.73 11.52 1.92
N GLN A 40 -10.25 10.32 1.57
CA GLN A 40 -11.04 9.07 1.67
C GLN A 40 -11.41 8.69 3.10
N ARG A 41 -10.54 8.95 4.08
CA ARG A 41 -10.85 8.72 5.50
C ARG A 41 -11.85 9.71 6.07
N ALA A 42 -11.82 10.96 5.60
CA ALA A 42 -12.73 12.00 6.07
C ALA A 42 -14.13 11.83 5.49
N ALA A 43 -14.25 11.33 4.25
CA ALA A 43 -15.51 11.08 3.54
C ALA A 43 -16.46 12.30 3.53
N ASP A 44 -15.90 13.51 3.64
CA ASP A 44 -16.62 14.79 3.71
C ASP A 44 -16.42 15.63 2.43
N THR A 45 -15.99 14.98 1.35
CA THR A 45 -15.82 15.56 0.01
C THR A 45 -16.80 14.90 -0.96
N ARG A 46 -17.13 15.59 -2.06
CA ARG A 46 -18.06 15.06 -3.07
C ARG A 46 -17.37 13.98 -3.92
N ASP A 47 -17.95 12.79 -3.94
CA ASP A 47 -17.65 11.72 -4.89
C ASP A 47 -18.42 11.98 -6.19
N ALA A 48 -17.71 12.29 -7.28
CA ALA A 48 -18.34 12.78 -8.51
C ALA A 48 -18.91 11.65 -9.37
N ASP A 49 -18.25 10.51 -9.38
CA ASP A 49 -18.55 9.31 -10.17
C ASP A 49 -19.20 8.19 -9.33
N HIS A 50 -19.36 8.40 -8.03
CA HIS A 50 -20.06 7.53 -7.08
C HIS A 50 -19.41 6.13 -6.97
N ASP A 51 -18.11 6.05 -7.24
CA ASP A 51 -17.35 4.81 -7.20
C ASP A 51 -16.82 4.51 -5.79
N GLY A 52 -16.90 5.48 -4.87
CA GLY A 52 -16.37 5.41 -3.51
C GLY A 52 -14.95 5.90 -3.31
N ILE A 53 -14.36 6.53 -4.30
CA ILE A 53 -12.98 6.97 -4.32
C ILE A 53 -12.97 8.50 -4.39
N TYR A 54 -12.82 9.11 -3.21
CA TYR A 54 -12.78 10.57 -3.10
C TYR A 54 -11.46 11.15 -3.62
N CYS A 55 -11.51 12.30 -4.29
CA CYS A 55 -10.36 13.16 -4.62
C CYS A 55 -9.20 12.47 -5.37
N GLU A 56 -9.51 11.78 -6.47
CA GLU A 56 -8.56 11.02 -7.32
C GLU A 56 -7.37 11.79 -7.87
N SER A 57 -7.47 13.12 -7.94
CA SER A 57 -6.39 13.99 -8.40
C SER A 57 -5.31 14.25 -7.35
N LEU A 58 -5.51 13.87 -6.09
CA LEU A 58 -4.53 14.07 -5.02
C LEU A 58 -3.42 13.00 -5.04
N PRO A 59 -2.20 13.32 -4.57
CA PRO A 59 -1.10 12.36 -4.50
C PRO A 59 -1.49 11.07 -3.75
N CYS A 60 -1.31 9.91 -4.40
CA CYS A 60 -1.78 8.62 -3.88
C CYS A 60 -0.76 7.87 -3.02
N PRO A 61 -1.20 7.47 -1.83
CA PRO A 61 -1.34 6.04 -1.52
C PRO A 61 -2.82 5.69 -1.25
N CYS A 62 -3.58 5.37 -2.30
CA CYS A 62 -5.05 5.22 -2.24
C CYS A 62 -5.52 3.92 -1.52
N LEU A 63 -6.67 3.99 -0.81
CA LEU A 63 -7.45 2.83 -0.37
C LEU A 63 -8.50 2.52 -1.45
N LYS A 64 -8.58 1.27 -1.93
CA LYS A 64 -9.61 0.84 -2.89
C LYS A 64 -10.77 0.15 -2.17
N LYS A 65 -12.01 0.40 -2.60
CA LYS A 65 -13.21 -0.33 -2.13
C LYS A 65 -13.08 -1.83 -2.44
N GLY A 66 -13.42 -2.67 -1.47
CA GLY A 66 -13.26 -4.14 -1.52
C GLY A 66 -12.06 -4.69 -0.72
N ALA A 67 -11.27 -3.82 -0.08
CA ALA A 67 -10.23 -4.24 0.86
C ALA A 67 -10.84 -4.58 2.23
N SER A 68 -11.29 -5.83 2.41
CA SER A 68 -11.68 -6.39 3.70
C SER A 68 -10.46 -6.59 4.62
N GLY A 69 -9.86 -5.50 5.11
CA GLY A 69 -8.95 -5.38 6.27
C GLY A 69 -7.64 -6.21 6.33
N PRO A 70 -6.63 -5.79 7.12
CA PRO A 70 -6.15 -4.44 7.36
C PRO A 70 -4.96 -4.17 6.41
N THR A 71 -5.18 -3.47 5.29
CA THR A 71 -4.07 -3.04 4.43
C THR A 71 -3.48 -1.75 4.99
N SER A 72 -2.55 -1.92 5.93
CA SER A 72 -1.61 -0.91 6.38
C SER A 72 -0.82 -0.32 5.20
N GLY A 73 -1.36 0.74 4.62
CA GLY A 73 -0.66 1.63 3.69
C GLY A 73 0.14 2.66 4.47
N SER A 74 1.34 2.26 4.89
CA SER A 74 2.54 3.09 5.09
C SER A 74 2.35 4.46 5.75
N SER A 75 2.04 4.46 7.05
CA SER A 75 2.75 5.38 7.96
C SER A 75 4.25 5.16 7.77
N PRO A 76 5.11 6.18 7.93
CA PRO A 76 6.54 5.94 8.08
C PRO A 76 6.63 4.93 9.22
N SER A 77 7.09 3.70 8.96
CA SER A 77 7.51 2.84 10.05
C SER A 77 8.58 3.64 10.73
N SER A 78 8.19 4.28 11.84
CA SER A 78 9.09 5.05 12.67
C SER A 78 10.25 4.10 12.91
N GLU A 79 11.43 4.44 12.38
CA GLU A 79 12.65 3.69 12.63
C GLU A 79 13.05 3.78 14.13
N LYS A 80 12.20 4.40 14.97
CA LYS A 80 12.21 4.29 16.42
C LYS A 80 12.18 2.81 16.83
N GLY A 81 13.33 2.31 17.28
CA GLY A 81 13.48 0.97 17.84
C GLY A 81 14.12 -0.08 16.92
N CYS A 82 14.60 0.30 15.73
CA CYS A 82 15.45 -0.60 14.93
C CYS A 82 16.93 -0.50 15.33
N SER A 83 17.66 -1.60 15.16
CA SER A 83 19.11 -1.66 15.38
C SER A 83 19.87 -1.43 14.08
N LYS A 84 20.88 -0.56 14.12
CA LYS A 84 21.89 -0.43 13.07
C LYS A 84 22.99 -1.47 13.30
N THR A 85 23.52 -2.03 12.22
CA THR A 85 24.63 -2.98 12.29
C THR A 85 25.52 -2.82 11.05
N SER A 86 26.84 -2.89 11.25
CA SER A 86 27.84 -2.92 10.19
C SER A 86 28.04 -4.33 9.61
N THR A 87 27.63 -5.36 10.35
CA THR A 87 27.79 -6.77 9.96
C THR A 87 26.72 -7.20 8.97
N ILE A 88 27.10 -8.02 7.98
CA ILE A 88 26.15 -8.63 7.05
C ILE A 88 25.32 -9.68 7.77
N GLN A 89 24.01 -9.48 7.82
CA GLN A 89 23.07 -10.38 8.48
C GLN A 89 22.79 -11.61 7.62
N ARG A 90 23.07 -12.82 8.14
CA ARG A 90 22.76 -14.08 7.45
C ARG A 90 21.35 -14.53 7.82
N LEU A 91 20.39 -14.42 6.90
CA LEU A 91 19.04 -14.93 7.11
C LEU A 91 18.99 -16.39 6.71
N GLY A 92 18.97 -17.28 7.71
CA GLY A 92 18.87 -18.74 7.51
C GLY A 92 17.46 -19.18 7.12
N PHE A 93 17.26 -19.96 6.07
CA PHE A 93 15.97 -20.54 5.66
C PHE A 93 16.12 -22.05 5.47
N SER A 94 15.16 -22.83 5.93
CA SER A 94 15.18 -24.28 5.71
C SER A 94 15.05 -24.60 4.22
N ALA A 95 16.01 -25.35 3.68
CA ALA A 95 16.02 -25.77 2.28
C ALA A 95 14.88 -26.75 1.95
N THR A 96 14.48 -27.56 2.93
CA THR A 96 13.38 -28.52 2.80
C THR A 96 12.02 -27.85 2.90
N LYS A 97 11.87 -26.81 3.73
CA LYS A 97 10.63 -26.03 3.84
C LYS A 97 10.42 -25.07 2.66
N TYR A 98 11.50 -24.54 2.09
CA TYR A 98 11.45 -23.53 1.02
C TYR A 98 12.24 -23.96 -0.24
N PRO A 99 11.93 -25.12 -0.84
CA PRO A 99 12.71 -25.69 -1.94
C PRO A 99 12.61 -24.86 -3.23
N ASN A 100 11.44 -24.28 -3.53
CA ASN A 100 11.25 -23.48 -4.73
C ASN A 100 11.92 -22.10 -4.57
N ILE A 101 11.85 -21.50 -3.39
CA ILE A 101 12.59 -20.26 -3.09
C ILE A 101 14.10 -20.48 -3.20
N ARG A 102 14.63 -21.57 -2.62
CA ARG A 102 16.06 -21.93 -2.74
C ARG A 102 16.46 -22.07 -4.21
N ARG A 103 15.64 -22.77 -5.01
CA ARG A 103 15.88 -22.92 -6.45
C ARG A 103 15.91 -21.58 -7.17
N HIS A 104 14.98 -20.66 -6.87
CA HIS A 104 14.98 -19.32 -7.45
C HIS A 104 16.25 -18.54 -7.10
N PHE A 105 16.61 -18.51 -5.81
CA PHE A 105 17.82 -17.87 -5.31
C PHE A 105 19.08 -18.36 -6.03
N LEU A 106 19.27 -19.68 -6.11
CA LEU A 106 20.46 -20.26 -6.75
C LEU A 106 20.53 -19.93 -8.25
N ARG A 107 19.40 -19.98 -8.96
CA ARG A 107 19.34 -19.60 -10.39
C ARG A 107 19.64 -18.11 -10.58
N ALA A 108 19.07 -17.24 -9.74
CA ALA A 108 19.33 -15.82 -9.82
C ALA A 108 20.81 -15.50 -9.54
N VAL A 109 21.39 -16.06 -8.48
CA VAL A 109 22.83 -15.86 -8.20
C VAL A 109 23.70 -16.35 -9.36
N ARG A 110 23.39 -17.52 -9.94
CA ARG A 110 24.09 -18.02 -11.14
C ARG A 110 23.97 -17.07 -12.34
N ALA A 111 22.83 -16.39 -12.47
CA ALA A 111 22.59 -15.37 -13.50
C ALA A 111 23.20 -14.00 -13.17
N GLY A 112 24.06 -13.89 -12.14
CA GLY A 112 24.80 -12.68 -11.79
C GLY A 112 24.09 -11.74 -10.81
N TRP A 113 23.00 -12.18 -10.19
CA TRP A 113 22.32 -11.40 -9.15
C TRP A 113 23.14 -11.41 -7.83
N PRO A 114 23.20 -10.28 -7.10
CA PRO A 114 24.08 -10.16 -5.94
C PRO A 114 23.57 -11.03 -4.77
N ARG A 115 24.50 -11.67 -4.06
CA ARG A 115 24.21 -12.43 -2.83
C ARG A 115 24.01 -11.54 -1.61
N THR A 116 24.72 -10.41 -1.58
CA THR A 116 24.63 -9.41 -0.51
C THR A 116 23.67 -8.31 -0.92
N LEU A 117 22.61 -8.19 -0.15
CA LEU A 117 21.48 -7.30 -0.36
C LEU A 117 21.51 -6.14 0.65
N VAL A 118 20.73 -5.10 0.38
CA VAL A 118 20.61 -3.93 1.26
C VAL A 118 19.15 -3.69 1.60
N LEU A 119 18.84 -3.65 2.89
CA LEU A 119 17.48 -3.42 3.38
C LEU A 119 17.02 -1.99 3.05
N ARG A 120 16.01 -1.87 2.19
CA ARG A 120 15.41 -0.59 1.77
C ARG A 120 13.90 -0.74 1.79
N ARG A 121 13.25 -0.29 2.86
CA ARG A 121 11.78 -0.40 3.00
C ARG A 121 11.04 0.58 2.10
N SER A 122 11.46 1.84 2.14
CA SER A 122 10.87 2.91 1.33
C SER A 122 10.91 2.58 -0.17
N GLY A 123 9.76 2.73 -0.83
CA GLY A 123 9.57 2.47 -2.25
C GLY A 123 9.58 1.00 -2.68
N SER A 124 9.50 0.04 -1.75
CA SER A 124 9.48 -1.39 -2.08
C SER A 124 8.26 -1.77 -2.93
N ASP A 125 7.07 -1.29 -2.59
CA ASP A 125 5.85 -1.52 -3.39
C ASP A 125 5.98 -0.96 -4.80
N GLY A 126 6.53 0.25 -4.95
CA GLY A 126 6.80 0.85 -6.26
C GLY A 126 7.78 0.03 -7.10
N ARG A 127 8.82 -0.54 -6.49
CA ARG A 127 9.77 -1.44 -7.16
C ARG A 127 9.11 -2.75 -7.60
N ARG A 128 8.27 -3.34 -6.75
CA ARG A 128 7.51 -4.56 -7.05
C ARG A 128 6.52 -4.32 -8.19
N ASN A 129 5.70 -3.27 -8.08
CA ASN A 129 4.71 -2.93 -9.10
C ASN A 129 5.38 -2.67 -10.44
N ARG A 130 6.51 -1.93 -10.45
CA ARG A 130 7.29 -1.67 -11.66
C ARG A 130 7.87 -2.94 -12.27
N LEU A 131 8.46 -3.81 -11.45
CA LEU A 131 9.05 -5.07 -11.91
C LEU A 131 8.01 -6.00 -12.54
N LEU A 132 6.84 -6.09 -11.91
CA LEU A 132 5.83 -7.09 -12.27
C LEU A 132 4.85 -6.63 -13.35
N ARG A 133 5.06 -5.44 -13.95
CA ARG A 133 4.24 -4.98 -15.08
C ARG A 133 4.39 -5.93 -16.27
N GLY A 134 3.26 -6.31 -16.85
CA GLY A 134 3.22 -7.23 -18.01
C GLY A 134 3.48 -8.70 -17.67
N ILE A 135 3.85 -9.05 -16.43
CA ILE A 135 3.96 -10.44 -16.00
C ILE A 135 2.58 -10.88 -15.50
N ALA A 136 1.93 -11.81 -16.19
CA ALA A 136 0.61 -12.30 -15.77
C ALA A 136 0.62 -12.89 -14.34
N THR A 137 -0.54 -12.93 -13.69
CA THR A 137 -0.71 -13.74 -12.48
C THR A 137 -0.96 -15.20 -12.86
N LYS A 138 -0.67 -16.13 -11.94
CA LYS A 138 -0.91 -17.56 -12.14
C LYS A 138 -1.63 -18.12 -10.91
N ARG A 139 -2.80 -18.73 -11.09
CA ARG A 139 -3.60 -19.29 -9.99
C ARG A 139 -2.78 -20.30 -9.19
N GLY A 140 -2.75 -20.15 -7.86
CA GLY A 140 -1.98 -21.01 -6.95
C GLY A 140 -0.49 -20.67 -6.82
N TYR A 141 -0.02 -19.66 -7.56
CA TYR A 141 1.38 -19.22 -7.54
C TYR A 141 1.49 -17.72 -7.27
N ASP A 142 2.52 -17.35 -6.54
CA ASP A 142 2.97 -15.98 -6.44
C ASP A 142 4.21 -15.77 -7.34
N ARG A 143 4.42 -14.52 -7.76
CA ARG A 143 5.62 -14.09 -8.48
C ARG A 143 6.68 -13.72 -7.45
N ASP A 144 7.55 -14.66 -7.11
CA ASP A 144 8.69 -14.43 -6.23
C ASP A 144 9.73 -13.55 -6.94
N GLU A 145 10.47 -12.76 -6.16
CA GLU A 145 11.43 -11.77 -6.65
C GLU A 145 12.80 -11.99 -6.00
N TYR A 146 13.86 -12.12 -6.80
CA TYR A 146 15.23 -12.11 -6.29
C TYR A 146 16.12 -11.12 -7.06
N PRO A 147 16.71 -10.10 -6.39
CA PRO A 147 16.51 -9.71 -5.00
C PRO A 147 15.06 -9.33 -4.67
N PRO A 148 14.58 -9.56 -3.43
CA PRO A 148 13.27 -9.10 -2.99
C PRO A 148 13.17 -7.57 -3.05
N ALA A 149 11.95 -7.03 -3.16
CA ALA A 149 11.74 -5.58 -3.30
C ALA A 149 12.34 -4.76 -2.15
N VAL A 150 12.36 -5.33 -0.94
CA VAL A 150 12.99 -4.75 0.25
C VAL A 150 14.52 -4.91 0.31
N GLY A 151 15.11 -5.74 -0.56
CA GLY A 151 16.55 -6.05 -0.59
C GLY A 151 17.35 -5.34 -1.70
N ARG A 152 16.71 -4.40 -2.42
CA ARG A 152 17.32 -3.66 -3.56
C ARG A 152 17.10 -2.15 -3.45
N GLY A 153 18.08 -1.38 -3.94
CA GLY A 153 18.24 0.07 -3.73
C GLY A 153 17.76 0.98 -4.88
N LYS A 154 18.03 2.28 -4.76
CA LYS A 154 17.74 3.31 -5.79
C LYS A 154 18.78 3.24 -6.92
N GLY A 155 18.42 3.59 -8.17
CA GLY A 155 19.32 3.57 -9.34
C GLY A 155 18.62 3.19 -10.65
N ALA A 156 19.23 3.53 -11.80
CA ALA A 156 18.71 3.24 -13.13
C ALA A 156 19.11 1.83 -13.60
N GLY A 157 18.45 0.79 -13.07
CA GLY A 157 18.71 -0.60 -13.47
C GLY A 157 20.10 -1.11 -13.05
N LEU A 158 20.31 -2.42 -13.08
CA LEU A 158 21.55 -3.01 -12.55
C LEU A 158 22.67 -2.96 -13.57
N MET A 159 23.84 -2.48 -13.13
CA MET A 159 25.09 -3.11 -13.51
C MET A 159 25.26 -4.36 -12.64
N ARG A 160 25.57 -5.50 -13.26
CA ARG A 160 26.02 -6.70 -12.52
C ARG A 160 27.28 -6.33 -11.72
N GLY A 161 27.37 -6.78 -10.46
CA GLY A 161 28.65 -6.84 -9.75
C GLY A 161 28.80 -6.03 -8.47
N ILE A 162 28.13 -4.89 -8.27
CA ILE A 162 28.42 -4.05 -7.08
C ILE A 162 27.15 -3.36 -6.55
N ASN A 163 26.51 -3.99 -5.56
CA ASN A 163 25.27 -3.59 -4.88
C ASN A 163 23.99 -3.61 -5.75
N PRO A 164 22.87 -4.22 -5.31
CA PRO A 164 21.63 -4.17 -6.05
C PRO A 164 21.08 -2.73 -6.03
N VAL A 165 21.41 -1.94 -7.04
CA VAL A 165 20.83 -0.63 -7.32
C VAL A 165 19.77 -0.76 -8.42
N GLY A 166 18.60 -0.18 -8.20
CA GLY A 166 17.47 -0.21 -9.13
C GLY A 166 16.34 -1.17 -8.76
N TRP A 167 15.37 -1.27 -9.68
CA TRP A 167 14.09 -1.93 -9.44
C TRP A 167 14.00 -3.35 -10.02
N LEU A 168 14.94 -3.73 -10.89
CA LEU A 168 14.97 -5.03 -11.57
C LEU A 168 15.24 -6.17 -10.56
N ALA A 169 14.64 -7.34 -10.81
CA ALA A 169 14.89 -8.59 -10.09
C ALA A 169 14.63 -9.77 -11.04
N SER A 170 15.19 -10.94 -10.73
CA SER A 170 14.72 -12.22 -11.26
C SER A 170 13.30 -12.48 -10.75
N VAL A 171 12.44 -13.01 -11.61
CA VAL A 171 11.06 -13.39 -11.25
C VAL A 171 10.84 -14.86 -11.54
N MET A 172 10.22 -15.57 -10.59
CA MET A 172 9.83 -16.97 -10.77
C MET A 172 8.47 -17.22 -10.09
N TYR A 173 7.61 -18.00 -10.74
CA TYR A 173 6.41 -18.50 -10.08
C TYR A 173 6.76 -19.52 -9.00
N VAL A 174 6.28 -19.29 -7.79
CA VAL A 174 6.47 -20.15 -6.61
C VAL A 174 5.09 -20.44 -6.02
N PRO A 175 4.80 -21.66 -5.52
CA PRO A 175 3.53 -21.96 -4.86
C PRO A 175 3.20 -20.91 -3.79
N SER A 176 1.98 -20.37 -3.82
CA SER A 176 1.61 -19.22 -2.99
C SER A 176 1.81 -19.48 -1.49
N SER A 177 1.54 -20.70 -1.01
CA SER A 177 1.75 -21.08 0.39
C SER A 177 3.22 -20.94 0.82
N GLU A 178 4.14 -21.47 0.03
CA GLU A 178 5.58 -21.40 0.26
C GLU A 178 6.06 -19.94 0.21
N ASN A 179 5.67 -19.20 -0.83
CA ASN A 179 6.13 -17.83 -1.05
C ASN A 179 5.69 -16.88 0.08
N ARG A 180 4.42 -16.97 0.51
CA ARG A 180 3.89 -16.16 1.62
C ARG A 180 4.52 -16.53 2.95
N SER A 181 4.73 -17.83 3.21
CA SER A 181 5.43 -18.30 4.41
C SER A 181 6.87 -17.77 4.45
N HIS A 182 7.60 -17.88 3.33
CA HIS A 182 8.95 -17.35 3.20
C HIS A 182 8.99 -15.83 3.42
N GLY A 183 8.09 -15.08 2.78
CA GLY A 183 7.96 -13.64 2.94
C GLY A 183 7.70 -13.20 4.38
N SER A 184 6.80 -13.89 5.08
CA SER A 184 6.51 -13.64 6.50
C SER A 184 7.73 -13.88 7.39
N VAL A 185 8.42 -15.01 7.21
CA VAL A 185 9.64 -15.34 7.98
C VAL A 185 10.76 -14.35 7.71
N MET A 186 10.95 -13.93 6.46
CA MET A 186 11.93 -12.91 6.10
C MET A 186 11.60 -11.57 6.74
N GLY A 187 10.34 -11.13 6.66
CA GLY A 187 9.87 -9.89 7.30
C GLY A 187 10.11 -9.90 8.81
N ALA A 188 9.78 -11.00 9.48
CA ALA A 188 10.01 -11.17 10.91
C ALA A 188 11.51 -11.08 11.29
N LYS A 189 12.40 -11.66 10.48
CA LYS A 189 13.86 -11.57 10.67
C LYS A 189 14.38 -10.15 10.44
N LEU A 190 13.85 -9.45 9.43
CA LEU A 190 14.30 -8.11 9.07
C LEU A 190 13.73 -7.00 9.96
N ARG A 191 12.60 -7.22 10.66
CA ARG A 191 11.89 -6.13 11.38
C ARG A 191 12.78 -5.37 12.38
N ARG A 192 13.72 -6.07 13.03
CA ARG A 192 14.62 -5.49 14.03
C ARG A 192 15.70 -4.60 13.45
N PHE A 193 15.95 -4.65 12.14
CA PHE A 193 17.09 -3.98 11.51
C PHE A 193 16.68 -2.70 10.79
N CYS A 194 17.47 -1.64 10.95
CA CYS A 194 17.23 -0.38 10.23
C CYS A 194 17.48 -0.51 8.73
N SER A 195 16.85 0.38 7.95
CA SER A 195 17.18 0.52 6.53
C SER A 195 18.68 0.80 6.35
N GLY A 196 19.29 0.25 5.31
CA GLY A 196 20.74 0.27 5.09
C GLY A 196 21.47 -0.98 5.59
N THR A 197 20.84 -1.79 6.45
CA THR A 197 21.41 -3.07 6.91
C THR A 197 21.70 -3.99 5.72
N ARG A 198 22.92 -4.55 5.67
CA ARG A 198 23.31 -5.53 4.65
C ARG A 198 22.89 -6.93 5.10
N PHE A 199 22.39 -7.73 4.18
CA PHE A 199 21.98 -9.09 4.50
C PHE A 199 22.15 -10.06 3.34
N MET A 200 22.16 -11.35 3.61
CA MET A 200 22.22 -12.41 2.59
C MET A 200 21.33 -13.59 2.98
N TYR A 201 20.90 -14.37 1.99
CA TYR A 201 20.21 -15.64 2.24
C TYR A 201 21.23 -16.73 2.56
N SER A 202 20.93 -17.53 3.57
CA SER A 202 21.61 -18.78 3.87
C SER A 202 20.56 -19.88 3.90
N PHE A 203 20.80 -21.00 3.25
CA PHE A 203 19.91 -22.16 3.32
C PHE A 203 20.58 -23.25 4.14
N TYR A 204 19.84 -23.83 5.10
CA TYR A 204 20.28 -24.93 5.94
C TYR A 204 19.39 -26.17 5.72
#